data_AF-A0A9E4C7W2-F1
#
_entry.id   AF-A0A9E4C7W2-F1
#
_cell.length_a   1.000
_cell.length_b   1.000
_cell.length_c   1.000
_cell.angle_alpha   90.00
_cell.angle_beta   90.00
_cell.angle_gamma   90.00
#
_symmetry.space_group_name_H-M   'P 1'
#
loop_
_entity.id
_entity.type
_entity.pdbx_description
1 polymer ?
#
loop_
_entity_poly.entity_id
_entity_poly.type
_entity_poly.pdbx_seq_one_letter_code
_entity_poly.pdbx_strand_id
1 'polypeptide(L)'
;MNSLTAVDQHNSIARLQQLADVPAAAGFRGFLQGMSAPWLGLKVMWLRPHLWKYAVVPTLINMGITVVALLAMLVMATGFVGLTHWWVSGWQGYWFWVGVGVEILGALLMVMVCIAAAVITWRLLSGLLCGYFYGRLASQMEIDLGLPAAEQRELSLRYEFRDTAVDLFWLLISLAVSLVVGLIPIIGPPVALAYSLYYQVLSCGRDKLAFPLALRAVRRADRIVFCREH
;
A
#
# COMPACT_ATOMS: atom_id res chain seq x y z
N MET A 1 5.68 -42.05 1.24
CA MET A 1 6.25 -40.89 1.96
C MET A 1 5.21 -39.79 2.24
N ASN A 2 3.92 -40.08 2.42
CA ASN A 2 2.87 -39.06 2.59
C ASN A 2 2.12 -39.10 3.94
N SER A 3 2.50 -39.97 4.88
CA SER A 3 1.79 -40.11 6.17
C SER A 3 2.41 -39.32 7.32
N LEU A 4 3.71 -38.98 7.24
CA LEU A 4 4.39 -38.15 8.25
C LEU A 4 3.97 -36.67 8.17
N THR A 5 3.47 -36.20 7.03
CA THR A 5 3.08 -34.81 6.83
C THR A 5 1.77 -34.44 7.52
N ALA A 6 0.84 -35.37 7.72
CA ALA A 6 -0.47 -35.08 8.30
C ALA A 6 -0.39 -34.84 9.82
N VAL A 7 0.39 -35.67 10.54
CA VAL A 7 0.58 -35.53 12.00
C VAL A 7 1.39 -34.27 12.32
N ASP A 8 2.44 -34.00 11.53
CA ASP A 8 3.23 -32.77 11.68
C ASP A 8 2.41 -31.52 11.35
N GLN A 9 1.53 -31.57 10.34
CA GLN A 9 0.60 -30.48 10.07
C GLN A 9 -0.36 -30.25 11.23
N HIS A 10 -0.96 -31.31 11.79
CA HIS A 10 -1.91 -31.16 12.90
C HIS A 10 -1.24 -30.57 14.15
N ASN A 11 -0.04 -31.04 14.50
CA ASN A 11 0.74 -30.49 15.62
C ASN A 11 1.18 -29.05 15.36
N SER A 12 1.46 -28.68 14.11
CA SER A 12 1.80 -27.30 13.76
C SER A 12 0.60 -26.35 13.91
N ILE A 13 -0.62 -26.81 13.60
CA ILE A 13 -1.86 -26.02 13.74
C ILE A 13 -2.16 -25.76 15.20
N ALA A 14 -2.10 -26.79 16.05
CA ALA A 14 -2.34 -26.64 17.48
C ALA A 14 -1.35 -25.65 18.12
N ARG A 15 -0.08 -25.67 17.71
CA ARG A 15 0.92 -24.68 18.16
C ARG A 15 0.65 -23.26 17.67
N LEU A 16 0.13 -23.10 16.45
CA LEU A 16 -0.23 -21.78 15.92
C LEU A 16 -1.46 -21.19 16.62
N GLN A 17 -2.46 -22.02 16.95
CA GLN A 17 -3.61 -21.60 17.77
C GLN A 17 -3.16 -21.21 19.17
N GLN A 18 -2.30 -22.02 19.81
CA GLN A 18 -1.75 -21.70 21.12
C GLN A 18 -0.95 -20.39 21.14
N LEU A 19 -0.29 -20.03 20.03
CA LEU A 19 0.39 -18.74 19.87
C LEU A 19 -0.58 -17.56 19.65
N ALA A 20 -1.75 -17.81 19.06
CA ALA A 20 -2.79 -16.79 18.87
C ALA A 20 -3.51 -16.44 20.19
N ASP A 21 -3.60 -17.39 21.11
CA ASP A 21 -4.26 -17.22 22.42
C ASP A 21 -3.37 -16.56 23.49
N VAL A 22 -2.10 -16.27 23.17
CA VAL A 22 -1.21 -15.57 24.11
C VAL A 22 -1.67 -14.11 24.23
N PRO A 23 -2.05 -13.63 25.42
CA PRO A 23 -2.45 -12.23 25.60
C PRO A 23 -1.33 -11.31 25.14
N ALA A 24 -1.70 -10.24 24.42
CA ALA A 24 -0.74 -9.26 23.91
C ALA A 24 0.14 -8.76 25.07
N ALA A 25 1.44 -9.08 25.01
CA ALA A 25 2.34 -8.67 26.06
C ALA A 25 2.47 -7.13 26.07
N ALA A 26 2.38 -6.48 27.22
CA ALA A 26 2.56 -5.03 27.28
C ALA A 26 4.05 -4.64 27.13
N GLY A 27 4.28 -3.41 26.62
CA GLY A 27 5.62 -2.81 26.55
C GLY A 27 6.55 -3.46 25.52
N PHE A 28 7.83 -3.58 25.87
CA PHE A 28 8.89 -4.04 24.95
C PHE A 28 8.65 -5.46 24.42
N ARG A 29 8.04 -6.35 25.23
CA ARG A 29 7.72 -7.72 24.80
C ARG A 29 6.63 -7.73 23.72
N GLY A 30 5.61 -6.89 23.85
CA GLY A 30 4.58 -6.71 22.82
C GLY A 30 5.16 -6.16 21.53
N PHE A 31 6.07 -5.19 21.63
CA PHE A 31 6.79 -4.66 20.49
C PHE A 31 7.59 -5.75 19.74
N LEU A 32 8.37 -6.56 20.47
CA LEU A 32 9.10 -7.68 19.88
C LEU A 32 8.16 -8.74 19.26
N GLN A 33 7.02 -9.00 19.89
CA GLN A 33 6.00 -9.90 19.35
C GLN A 33 5.44 -9.35 18.03
N GLY A 34 5.10 -8.06 17.98
CA GLY A 34 4.66 -7.37 16.76
C GLY A 34 5.71 -7.39 15.65
N MET A 35 6.98 -7.17 15.99
CA MET A 35 8.09 -7.28 15.03
C MET A 35 8.27 -8.69 14.46
N SER A 36 7.95 -9.72 15.23
CA SER A 36 8.05 -11.12 14.78
C SER A 36 6.85 -11.58 13.94
N ALA A 37 5.72 -10.88 13.99
CA ALA A 37 4.48 -11.26 13.32
C ALA A 37 4.62 -11.43 11.80
N PRO A 38 5.35 -10.56 11.06
CA PRO A 38 5.56 -10.76 9.64
C PRO A 38 6.33 -12.05 9.33
N TRP A 39 7.28 -12.46 10.17
CA TRP A 39 8.06 -13.69 9.95
C TRP A 39 7.24 -14.93 10.24
N LEU A 40 6.35 -14.84 11.25
CA LEU A 40 5.37 -15.89 11.49
C LEU A 40 4.41 -16.03 10.31
N GLY A 41 3.90 -14.91 9.78
CA GLY A 41 3.05 -14.89 8.57
C GLY A 41 3.75 -15.51 7.37
N LEU A 42 5.02 -15.15 7.13
CA LEU A 42 5.84 -15.75 6.07
C LEU A 42 6.03 -17.26 6.26
N LYS A 43 6.31 -17.70 7.49
CA LYS A 43 6.44 -19.13 7.81
C LYS A 43 5.14 -19.89 7.52
N VAL A 44 3.99 -19.33 7.91
CA VAL A 44 2.67 -19.93 7.62
C VAL A 44 2.43 -20.03 6.11
N MET A 45 2.73 -18.96 5.35
CA MET A 45 2.64 -18.98 3.90
C MET A 45 3.56 -20.04 3.29
N TRP A 46 4.78 -20.19 3.81
CA TRP A 46 5.73 -21.18 3.28
C TRP A 46 5.26 -22.62 3.51
N LEU A 47 4.61 -22.89 4.65
CA LEU A 47 4.00 -24.20 4.95
C LEU A 47 2.74 -24.48 4.12
N ARG A 48 2.12 -23.45 3.51
CA ARG A 48 0.86 -23.56 2.77
C ARG A 48 0.99 -22.92 1.38
N PRO A 49 1.56 -23.65 0.39
CA PRO A 49 1.90 -23.11 -0.92
C PRO A 49 0.69 -22.56 -1.68
N HIS A 50 -0.52 -23.08 -1.43
CA HIS A 50 -1.74 -22.61 -2.08
C HIS A 50 -2.09 -21.16 -1.74
N LEU A 51 -1.57 -20.59 -0.64
CA LEU A 51 -1.80 -19.20 -0.25
C LEU A 51 -0.93 -18.22 -1.03
N TRP A 52 0.21 -18.68 -1.57
CA TRP A 52 1.13 -17.83 -2.33
C TRP A 52 0.47 -17.19 -3.55
N LYS A 53 -0.51 -17.86 -4.15
CA LYS A 53 -1.27 -17.29 -5.28
C LYS A 53 -1.89 -15.94 -4.91
N TYR A 54 -2.38 -15.77 -3.67
CA TYR A 54 -2.98 -14.52 -3.22
C TYR A 54 -1.96 -13.40 -2.96
N ALA A 55 -0.67 -13.72 -2.82
CA ALA A 55 0.40 -12.72 -2.67
C ALA A 55 1.12 -12.44 -3.99
N VAL A 56 1.34 -13.47 -4.81
CA VAL A 56 2.08 -13.37 -6.07
C VAL A 56 1.21 -12.72 -7.15
N VAL A 57 -0.05 -13.13 -7.29
CA VAL A 57 -0.95 -12.58 -8.32
C VAL A 57 -1.12 -11.05 -8.21
N PRO A 58 -1.45 -10.44 -7.05
CA PRO A 58 -1.55 -8.98 -6.97
C PRO A 58 -0.21 -8.30 -7.23
N THR A 59 0.92 -8.90 -6.83
CA THR A 59 2.25 -8.37 -7.12
C THR A 59 2.53 -8.33 -8.62
N LEU A 60 2.23 -9.41 -9.34
CA LEU A 60 2.41 -9.49 -10.79
C LEU A 60 1.48 -8.53 -11.53
N ILE A 61 0.21 -8.44 -11.13
CA ILE A 61 -0.74 -7.47 -11.70
C ILE A 61 -0.25 -6.05 -11.45
N ASN A 62 0.21 -5.73 -10.24
CA ASN A 62 0.73 -4.42 -9.91
C ASN A 62 1.97 -4.08 -10.75
N MET A 63 2.90 -5.01 -10.91
CA MET A 63 4.06 -4.85 -11.78
C MET A 63 3.65 -4.57 -13.23
N GLY A 64 2.64 -5.28 -13.75
CA GLY A 64 2.05 -5.01 -15.06
C GLY A 64 1.45 -3.61 -15.17
N ILE A 65 0.69 -3.17 -14.18
CA ILE A 65 0.12 -1.81 -14.11
C ILE A 65 1.23 -0.76 -14.10
N THR A 66 2.30 -0.97 -13.34
CA THR A 66 3.45 -0.07 -13.31
C THR A 66 4.12 0.04 -14.68
N VAL A 67 4.36 -1.09 -15.37
CA VAL A 67 4.93 -1.08 -16.72
C VAL A 67 4.05 -0.31 -17.69
N VAL A 68 2.72 -0.56 -17.68
CA VAL A 68 1.77 0.14 -18.55
C VAL A 68 1.73 1.65 -18.24
N ALA A 69 1.73 2.03 -16.97
CA ALA A 69 1.72 3.44 -16.55
C ALA A 69 3.01 4.17 -16.99
N LEU A 70 4.17 3.52 -16.86
CA LEU A 70 5.45 4.08 -17.30
C LEU A 70 5.51 4.25 -18.82
N LEU A 71 5.02 3.25 -19.58
CA LEU A 71 4.94 3.35 -21.04
C LEU A 71 4.00 4.48 -21.48
N ALA A 72 2.82 4.59 -20.86
CA ALA A 72 1.88 5.68 -21.13
C ALA A 72 2.51 7.05 -20.84
N MET A 73 3.23 7.18 -19.72
CA MET A 73 3.95 8.40 -19.37
C MET A 73 5.05 8.74 -20.39
N LEU A 74 5.81 7.75 -20.86
CA LEU A 74 6.84 7.95 -21.88
C LEU A 74 6.25 8.43 -23.21
N VAL A 75 5.14 7.82 -23.65
CA VAL A 75 4.42 8.23 -24.87
C VAL A 75 3.88 9.65 -24.75
N MET A 76 3.26 9.99 -23.60
CA MET A 76 2.76 11.35 -23.38
C MET A 76 3.89 12.38 -23.32
N ALA A 77 4.99 12.08 -22.64
CA ALA A 77 6.14 12.98 -22.52
C ALA A 77 6.79 13.23 -23.88
N THR A 78 7.06 12.18 -24.66
CA THR A 78 7.65 12.29 -26.00
C THR A 78 6.72 13.00 -26.98
N GLY A 79 5.42 12.69 -26.94
CA GLY A 79 4.41 13.38 -27.75
C GLY A 79 4.29 14.87 -27.42
N PHE A 80 4.32 15.22 -26.13
CA PHE A 80 4.29 16.62 -25.68
C PHE A 80 5.51 17.39 -26.17
N VAL A 81 6.72 16.85 -25.96
CA VAL A 81 7.97 17.49 -26.42
C VAL A 81 7.98 17.67 -27.93
N GLY A 82 7.53 16.67 -28.70
CA GLY A 82 7.44 16.79 -30.16
C GLY A 82 6.50 17.91 -30.61
N LEU A 83 5.35 18.05 -29.96
CA LEU A 83 4.36 19.09 -30.26
C LEU A 83 4.84 20.49 -29.86
N THR A 84 5.46 20.64 -28.68
CA THR A 84 5.97 21.95 -28.22
C THR A 84 7.14 22.40 -29.06
N HIS A 85 8.06 21.49 -29.38
CA HIS A 85 9.26 21.83 -30.15
C HIS A 85 8.91 22.36 -31.54
N TRP A 86 7.94 21.74 -32.22
CA TRP A 86 7.44 22.21 -33.52
C TRP A 86 6.91 23.65 -33.43
N TRP A 87 6.16 23.97 -32.38
CA TRP A 87 5.59 25.31 -32.17
C TRP A 87 6.66 26.38 -31.88
N VAL A 88 7.68 26.04 -31.07
CA VAL A 88 8.78 26.95 -30.70
C VAL A 88 9.76 27.17 -31.84
N SER A 89 9.96 26.18 -32.72
CA SER A 89 10.90 26.26 -33.85
C SER A 89 10.60 27.38 -34.86
N GLY A 90 9.35 27.87 -34.90
CA GLY A 90 8.95 28.98 -35.78
C GLY A 90 9.33 30.37 -35.27
N TRP A 91 9.85 30.49 -34.04
CA TRP A 91 10.10 31.78 -33.39
C TRP A 91 11.54 32.26 -33.67
N GLN A 92 11.70 33.52 -34.06
CA GLN A 92 13.01 34.13 -34.35
C GLN A 92 13.31 35.33 -33.43
N GLY A 93 14.58 35.64 -33.23
CA GLY A 93 15.04 36.82 -32.48
C GLY A 93 14.85 36.70 -30.96
N TYR A 94 14.53 37.80 -30.28
CA TYR A 94 14.35 37.85 -28.82
C TYR A 94 13.26 36.88 -28.31
N TRP A 95 12.21 36.68 -29.09
CA TRP A 95 11.10 35.78 -28.74
C TRP A 95 11.55 34.33 -28.63
N PHE A 96 12.61 33.91 -29.33
CA PHE A 96 13.15 32.56 -29.25
C PHE A 96 13.50 32.15 -27.80
N TRP A 97 14.24 33.00 -27.07
CA TRP A 97 14.65 32.70 -25.69
C TRP A 97 13.46 32.61 -24.72
N VAL A 98 12.43 33.44 -24.93
CA VAL A 98 11.17 33.36 -24.16
C VAL A 98 10.45 32.04 -24.47
N GLY A 99 10.39 31.67 -25.76
CA GLY A 99 9.81 30.40 -26.21
C GLY A 99 10.48 29.19 -25.58
N VAL A 100 11.81 29.14 -25.57
CA VAL A 100 12.61 28.09 -24.91
C VAL A 100 12.32 28.04 -23.40
N GLY A 101 12.23 29.20 -22.73
CA GLY A 101 11.90 29.25 -21.30
C GLY A 101 10.51 28.69 -20.99
N VAL A 102 9.51 29.05 -21.78
CA VAL A 102 8.14 28.53 -21.67
C VAL A 102 8.09 27.04 -21.99
N GLU A 103 8.86 26.56 -22.96
CA GLU A 103 8.96 25.14 -23.31
C GLU A 103 9.53 24.32 -22.14
N ILE A 104 10.64 24.75 -21.55
CA ILE A 104 11.26 24.06 -20.41
C ILE A 104 10.30 24.05 -19.21
N LEU A 105 9.70 25.20 -18.88
CA LEU A 105 8.76 25.29 -17.76
C LEU A 105 7.51 24.43 -18.00
N GLY A 106 6.96 24.47 -19.22
CA GLY A 106 5.82 23.67 -19.63
C GLY A 106 6.12 22.17 -19.56
N ALA A 107 7.30 21.75 -20.02
CA ALA A 107 7.75 20.37 -19.94
C ALA A 107 7.91 19.92 -18.47
N LEU A 108 8.51 20.74 -17.61
CA LEU A 108 8.65 20.44 -16.18
C LEU A 108 7.28 20.30 -15.50
N LEU A 109 6.35 21.21 -15.75
CA LEU A 109 4.99 21.15 -15.19
C LEU A 109 4.23 19.92 -15.71
N MET A 110 4.34 19.62 -17.00
CA MET A 110 3.72 18.42 -17.58
C MET A 110 4.27 17.15 -16.94
N VAL A 111 5.60 17.03 -16.81
CA VAL A 111 6.24 15.88 -16.14
C VAL A 111 5.75 15.76 -14.70
N MET A 112 5.68 16.85 -13.95
CA MET A 112 5.14 16.86 -12.58
C MET A 112 3.69 16.37 -12.52
N VAL A 113 2.83 16.84 -13.41
CA VAL A 113 1.42 16.42 -13.49
C VAL A 113 1.32 14.94 -13.87
N CYS A 114 2.09 14.48 -14.86
CA CYS A 114 2.12 13.08 -15.28
C CYS A 114 2.59 12.16 -14.15
N ILE A 115 3.66 12.54 -13.42
CA ILE A 115 4.14 11.79 -12.26
C ILE A 115 3.07 11.74 -11.17
N ALA A 116 2.46 12.88 -10.84
CA ALA A 116 1.41 12.94 -9.82
C ALA A 116 0.21 12.06 -10.19
N ALA A 117 -0.27 12.16 -11.43
CA ALA A 117 -1.36 11.34 -11.93
C ALA A 117 -0.99 9.84 -11.92
N ALA A 118 0.20 9.49 -12.40
CA ALA A 118 0.69 8.12 -12.40
C ALA A 118 0.77 7.54 -10.98
N VAL A 119 1.29 8.30 -10.02
CA VAL A 119 1.38 7.89 -8.60
C VAL A 119 -0.01 7.71 -7.99
N ILE A 120 -0.95 8.62 -8.23
CA ILE A 120 -2.32 8.53 -7.73
C ILE A 120 -3.03 7.30 -8.30
N THR A 121 -3.00 7.13 -9.63
CA THR A 121 -3.62 5.98 -10.30
C THR A 121 -2.99 4.67 -9.86
N TRP A 122 -1.66 4.62 -9.79
CA TRP A 122 -0.92 3.46 -9.31
C TRP A 122 -1.28 3.12 -7.86
N ARG A 123 -1.37 4.10 -6.96
CA ARG A 123 -1.77 3.89 -5.56
C ARG A 123 -3.21 3.42 -5.42
N LEU A 124 -4.16 4.00 -6.15
CA LEU A 124 -5.56 3.58 -6.14
C LEU A 124 -5.70 2.14 -6.64
N LEU A 125 -5.12 1.82 -7.78
CA LEU A 125 -5.16 0.47 -8.35
C LEU A 125 -4.48 -0.55 -7.44
N SER A 126 -3.29 -0.21 -6.93
CA SER A 126 -2.55 -1.07 -5.97
C SER A 126 -3.39 -1.30 -4.72
N GLY A 127 -3.94 -0.26 -4.11
CA GLY A 127 -4.74 -0.36 -2.89
C GLY A 127 -5.99 -1.20 -3.07
N LEU A 128 -6.72 -1.01 -4.17
CA LEU A 128 -7.91 -1.80 -4.51
C LEU A 128 -7.60 -3.27 -4.74
N LEU A 129 -6.62 -3.56 -5.61
CA LEU A 129 -6.28 -4.94 -5.96
C LEU A 129 -5.68 -5.65 -4.77
N CYS A 130 -4.69 -5.03 -4.11
CA CYS A 130 -4.07 -5.62 -2.93
C CYS A 130 -5.09 -5.77 -1.79
N GLY A 131 -5.98 -4.81 -1.60
CA GLY A 131 -7.07 -4.89 -0.62
C GLY A 131 -7.94 -6.12 -0.82
N TYR A 132 -8.44 -6.31 -2.05
CA TYR A 132 -9.25 -7.47 -2.40
C TYR A 132 -8.52 -8.80 -2.18
N PHE A 133 -7.29 -8.93 -2.68
CA PHE A 133 -6.50 -10.17 -2.55
C PHE A 133 -6.08 -10.44 -1.10
N TYR A 134 -5.74 -9.40 -0.32
CA TYR A 134 -5.41 -9.54 1.10
C TYR A 134 -6.64 -9.86 1.95
N GLY A 135 -7.82 -9.34 1.61
CA GLY A 135 -9.08 -9.74 2.23
C GLY A 135 -9.35 -11.24 2.04
N ARG A 136 -9.17 -11.75 0.81
CA ARG A 136 -9.30 -13.20 0.52
C ARG A 136 -8.22 -14.03 1.21
N LEU A 137 -6.97 -13.55 1.26
CA LEU A 137 -5.89 -14.22 1.98
C LEU A 137 -6.19 -14.31 3.49
N ALA A 138 -6.63 -13.22 4.10
CA ALA A 138 -7.00 -13.18 5.52
C ALA A 138 -8.17 -14.12 5.81
N SER A 139 -9.21 -14.13 4.97
CA SER A 139 -10.36 -15.04 5.09
C SER A 139 -9.93 -16.51 5.05
N GLN A 140 -9.10 -16.89 4.07
CA GLN A 140 -8.57 -18.26 3.98
C GLN A 140 -7.71 -18.61 5.20
N MET A 141 -6.89 -17.65 5.68
CA MET A 141 -6.08 -17.88 6.88
C MET A 141 -6.93 -18.10 8.12
N GLU A 142 -8.02 -17.35 8.30
CA GLU A 142 -8.96 -17.55 9.42
C GLU A 142 -9.71 -18.89 9.31
N ILE A 143 -10.13 -19.30 8.10
CA ILE A 143 -10.75 -20.62 7.87
C ILE A 143 -9.78 -21.74 8.27
N ASP A 144 -8.53 -21.63 7.84
CA ASP A 144 -7.53 -22.64 8.16
C ASP A 144 -7.09 -22.63 9.64
N LEU A 145 -7.41 -21.57 10.39
CA LEU A 145 -7.23 -21.48 11.84
C LEU A 145 -8.45 -22.00 12.62
N GLY A 146 -9.52 -22.40 11.92
CA GLY A 146 -10.72 -23.00 12.48
C GLY A 146 -11.93 -22.08 12.59
N LEU A 147 -11.85 -20.84 12.09
CA LEU A 147 -13.01 -19.94 12.10
C LEU A 147 -14.03 -20.37 11.02
N PRO A 148 -15.32 -20.58 11.36
CA PRO A 148 -16.33 -20.96 10.37
C PRO A 148 -16.50 -19.88 9.30
N ALA A 149 -16.55 -20.29 8.03
CA ALA A 149 -16.76 -19.37 6.91
C ALA A 149 -18.08 -18.58 7.00
N ALA A 150 -19.09 -19.12 7.70
CA ALA A 150 -20.39 -18.47 7.92
C ALA A 150 -20.31 -17.23 8.84
N GLU A 151 -19.28 -17.14 9.68
CA GLU A 151 -19.07 -15.99 10.57
C GLU A 151 -18.29 -14.85 9.88
N GLN A 152 -17.74 -15.11 8.69
CA GLN A 152 -16.96 -14.13 7.95
C GLN A 152 -17.84 -13.32 7.02
N ARG A 153 -17.67 -12.00 7.05
CA ARG A 153 -18.33 -11.09 6.12
C ARG A 153 -17.49 -10.93 4.84
N GLU A 154 -18.10 -11.12 3.68
CA GLU A 154 -17.45 -10.76 2.42
C GLU A 154 -17.25 -9.25 2.30
N LEU A 155 -16.04 -8.86 1.92
CA LEU A 155 -15.67 -7.46 1.72
C LEU A 155 -16.23 -6.97 0.38
N SER A 156 -17.13 -5.99 0.42
CA SER A 156 -17.64 -5.37 -0.80
C SER A 156 -16.58 -4.46 -1.43
N LEU A 157 -16.36 -4.57 -2.75
CA LEU A 157 -15.42 -3.71 -3.49
C LEU A 157 -15.70 -2.20 -3.30
N ARG A 158 -16.98 -1.81 -3.14
CA ARG A 158 -17.36 -0.41 -2.88
C ARG A 158 -16.81 0.09 -1.54
N TYR A 159 -16.84 -0.76 -0.52
CA TYR A 159 -16.28 -0.43 0.79
C TYR A 159 -14.76 -0.26 0.70
N GLU A 160 -14.07 -1.19 0.03
CA GLU A 160 -12.61 -1.12 -0.16
C GLU A 160 -12.19 0.11 -0.96
N PHE A 161 -12.95 0.47 -2.01
CA PHE A 161 -12.72 1.70 -2.77
C PHE A 161 -12.82 2.94 -1.89
N ARG A 162 -13.89 3.05 -1.11
CA ARG A 162 -14.07 4.18 -0.20
C ARG A 162 -12.97 4.21 0.86
N ASP A 163 -12.58 3.06 1.41
CA ASP A 163 -11.54 2.98 2.43
C ASP A 163 -10.22 3.49 1.88
N THR A 164 -9.80 2.92 0.74
CA THR A 164 -8.57 3.25 0.00
C THR A 164 -8.54 4.72 -0.41
N ALA A 165 -9.67 5.28 -0.89
CA ALA A 165 -9.73 6.68 -1.29
C ALA A 165 -9.52 7.63 -0.10
N VAL A 166 -10.09 7.31 1.06
CA VAL A 166 -9.89 8.12 2.28
C VAL A 166 -8.47 7.95 2.82
N ASP A 167 -7.89 6.75 2.78
CA ASP A 167 -6.49 6.55 3.18
C ASP A 167 -5.53 7.29 2.25
N LEU A 168 -5.79 7.28 0.94
CA LEU A 168 -5.03 8.07 -0.03
C LEU A 168 -5.17 9.57 0.23
N PHE A 169 -6.38 10.05 0.53
CA PHE A 169 -6.60 11.46 0.88
C PHE A 169 -5.79 11.87 2.11
N TRP A 170 -5.79 11.07 3.18
CA TRP A 170 -4.99 11.35 4.37
C TRP A 170 -3.49 11.24 4.10
N LEU A 171 -3.06 10.30 3.26
CA LEU A 171 -1.67 10.20 2.82
C LEU A 171 -1.25 11.48 2.10
N LEU A 172 -2.06 11.98 1.16
CA LEU A 172 -1.76 13.23 0.44
C LEU A 172 -1.68 14.44 1.37
N ILE A 173 -2.58 14.54 2.35
CA ILE A 173 -2.50 15.58 3.39
C ILE A 173 -1.20 15.44 4.18
N SER A 174 -0.83 14.23 4.62
CA SER A 174 0.39 14.00 5.39
C SER A 174 1.65 14.38 4.61
N LEU A 175 1.67 14.10 3.30
CA LEU A 175 2.75 14.47 2.40
C LEU A 175 2.81 15.99 2.20
N ALA A 176 1.67 16.66 2.04
CA ALA A 176 1.60 18.11 1.94
C ALA A 176 2.11 18.79 3.24
N VAL A 177 1.73 18.27 4.41
CA VAL A 177 2.24 18.75 5.70
C VAL A 177 3.75 18.53 5.81
N SER A 178 4.23 17.33 5.46
CA SER A 178 5.67 17.01 5.46
C SER A 178 6.46 17.93 4.52
N LEU A 179 5.92 18.24 3.34
CA LEU A 179 6.50 19.17 2.38
C LEU A 179 6.62 20.58 2.97
N VAL A 180 5.54 21.12 3.57
CA VAL A 180 5.54 22.45 4.18
C VAL A 180 6.54 22.53 5.34
N VAL A 181 6.59 21.50 6.20
CA VAL A 181 7.57 21.42 7.28
C VAL A 181 8.99 21.38 6.73
N GLY A 182 9.21 20.66 5.62
CA GLY A 182 10.49 20.56 4.93
C GLY A 182 11.03 21.88 4.36
N LEU A 183 10.17 22.90 4.17
CA LEU A 183 10.60 24.23 3.72
C LEU A 183 11.36 25.02 4.78
N ILE A 184 11.28 24.61 6.06
CA ILE A 184 12.01 25.25 7.15
C ILE A 184 13.50 24.85 7.03
N PRO A 185 14.43 25.79 6.84
CA PRO A 185 15.84 25.45 6.67
C PRO A 185 16.40 24.76 7.93
N ILE A 186 17.34 23.83 7.73
CA ILE A 186 18.07 23.05 8.75
C ILE A 186 17.18 22.06 9.54
N ILE A 187 16.09 22.51 10.15
CA ILE A 187 15.24 21.71 11.04
C ILE A 187 14.09 21.02 10.29
N GLY A 188 13.61 21.61 9.19
CA GLY A 188 12.49 21.08 8.43
C GLY A 188 12.70 19.67 7.89
N PRO A 189 13.78 19.40 7.13
CA PRO A 189 14.03 18.08 6.55
C PRO A 189 14.07 16.91 7.55
N PRO A 190 14.80 16.97 8.69
CA PRO A 190 14.81 15.86 9.64
C PRO A 190 13.44 15.65 10.31
N VAL A 191 12.69 16.72 10.62
CA VAL A 191 11.34 16.62 11.20
C VAL A 191 10.36 16.04 10.18
N ALA A 192 10.40 16.53 8.93
CA ALA A 192 9.56 16.04 7.84
C ALA A 192 9.80 14.55 7.57
N LEU A 193 11.06 14.12 7.56
CA LEU A 193 11.44 12.71 7.41
C LEU A 193 10.92 11.86 8.58
N ALA A 194 11.18 12.27 9.83
CA ALA A 194 10.72 11.55 11.02
C ALA A 194 9.19 11.42 11.05
N TYR A 195 8.46 12.50 10.76
CA TYR A 195 7.00 12.49 10.64
C TYR A 195 6.51 11.56 9.54
N SER A 196 7.12 11.63 8.34
CA SER A 196 6.72 10.79 7.22
C SER A 196 6.93 9.30 7.48
N LEU A 197 8.03 8.94 8.15
CA LEU A 197 8.33 7.55 8.55
C LEU A 197 7.34 7.07 9.61
N TYR A 198 7.11 7.89 10.65
CA TYR A 198 6.13 7.60 11.68
C TYR A 198 4.74 7.34 11.09
N TYR A 199 4.28 8.24 10.21
CA TYR A 199 2.96 8.12 9.57
C TYR A 199 2.88 6.88 8.66
N GLN A 200 3.93 6.57 7.90
CA GLN A 200 3.96 5.37 7.05
C GLN A 200 3.88 4.08 7.87
N VAL A 201 4.62 3.99 8.98
CA VAL A 201 4.57 2.82 9.88
C VAL A 201 3.19 2.68 10.49
N LEU A 202 2.61 3.78 10.98
CA LEU A 202 1.27 3.80 11.57
C LEU A 202 0.19 3.40 10.55
N SER A 203 0.24 3.95 9.34
CA SER A 203 -0.70 3.61 8.26
C SER A 203 -0.56 2.14 7.88
N CYS A 204 0.67 1.65 7.70
CA CYS A 204 0.93 0.25 7.36
C CYS A 204 0.34 -0.70 8.42
N GLY A 205 0.57 -0.44 9.71
CA GLY A 205 -0.01 -1.24 10.79
C GLY A 205 -1.53 -1.25 10.77
N ARG A 206 -2.15 -0.07 10.63
CA ARG A 206 -3.62 0.07 10.55
C ARG A 206 -4.20 -0.68 9.35
N ASP A 207 -3.59 -0.56 8.18
CA ASP A 207 -4.08 -1.20 6.96
C ASP A 207 -4.02 -2.73 7.07
N LYS A 208 -2.95 -3.28 7.67
CA LYS A 208 -2.81 -4.74 7.82
C LYS A 208 -3.73 -5.32 8.89
N LEU A 209 -3.95 -4.62 10.00
CA LEU A 209 -4.88 -5.03 11.04
C LEU A 209 -6.35 -4.83 10.62
N ALA A 210 -6.61 -3.96 9.63
CA ALA A 210 -7.97 -3.67 9.18
C ALA A 210 -8.67 -4.87 8.53
N PHE A 211 -7.93 -5.80 7.89
CA PHE A 211 -8.51 -6.96 7.21
C PHE A 211 -9.20 -7.95 8.15
N PRO A 212 -8.53 -8.53 9.17
CA PRO A 212 -9.19 -9.46 10.10
C PRO A 212 -10.34 -8.79 10.87
N LEU A 213 -10.20 -7.51 11.24
CA LEU A 213 -11.28 -6.76 11.89
C LEU A 213 -12.47 -6.53 10.96
N ALA A 214 -12.23 -6.30 9.66
CA ALA A 214 -13.30 -6.11 8.69
C ALA A 214 -14.07 -7.41 8.39
N LEU A 215 -13.39 -8.57 8.41
CA LEU A 215 -14.05 -9.88 8.29
C LEU A 215 -15.07 -10.12 9.41
N ARG A 216 -14.80 -9.56 10.61
CA ARG A 216 -15.69 -9.56 11.78
C ARG A 216 -16.70 -8.41 11.79
N ALA A 217 -16.88 -7.73 10.66
CA ALA A 217 -17.79 -6.59 10.48
C ALA A 217 -17.54 -5.39 11.41
N VAL A 218 -16.32 -5.23 11.96
CA VAL A 218 -15.95 -4.09 12.80
C VAL A 218 -15.89 -2.81 11.94
N ARG A 219 -16.52 -1.73 12.42
CA ARG A 219 -16.57 -0.46 11.68
C ARG A 219 -15.21 0.24 11.68
N ARG A 220 -14.94 1.07 10.66
CA ARG A 220 -13.67 1.80 10.55
C ARG A 220 -13.30 2.60 11.79
N ALA A 221 -14.24 3.31 12.41
CA ALA A 221 -13.98 4.09 13.61
C ALA A 221 -13.48 3.21 14.76
N ASP A 222 -14.13 2.07 14.99
CA ASP A 222 -13.78 1.12 16.05
C ASP A 222 -12.42 0.46 15.77
N ARG A 223 -12.08 0.20 14.50
CA ARG A 223 -10.74 -0.28 14.11
C ARG A 223 -9.65 0.73 14.47
N ILE A 224 -9.91 2.03 14.32
CA ILE A 224 -8.95 3.08 14.68
C ILE A 224 -8.75 3.14 16.19
N VAL A 225 -9.84 3.00 16.96
CA VAL A 225 -9.75 2.92 18.43
C VAL A 225 -8.93 1.70 18.85
N PHE A 226 -9.23 0.53 18.29
CA PHE A 226 -8.48 -0.70 18.54
C PHE A 226 -6.98 -0.56 18.25
N CYS A 227 -6.61 0.05 17.11
CA CYS A 227 -5.21 0.29 16.74
C CYS A 227 -4.51 1.39 17.56
N ARG A 228 -5.25 2.17 18.36
CA ARG A 228 -4.65 3.15 19.30
C ARG A 228 -4.36 2.54 20.66
N GLU A 229 -5.09 1.48 21.00
CA GLU A 229 -4.95 0.76 22.27
C GLU A 229 -3.83 -0.30 22.23
N HIS A 230 -3.39 -0.70 21.03
CA HIS A 230 -2.39 -1.74 20.78
C HIS A 230 -1.24 -1.21 19.93
#